data_AF-A0A4Q6C7G7-F1
#
_entry.id   AF-A0A4Q6C7G7-F1
#
_cell.length_a   1.000
_cell.length_b   1.000
_cell.length_c   1.000
_cell.angle_alpha   90.00
_cell.angle_beta   90.00
_cell.angle_gamma   90.00
#
_symmetry.space_group_name_H-M   'P 1'
#
loop_
_entity.id
_entity.type
_entity.pdbx_description
1 polymer ?
#
loop_
_entity_poly.entity_id
_entity_poly.type
_entity_poly.pdbx_seq_one_letter_code
_entity_poly.pdbx_strand_id
1 'polypeptide(L)'
;MSGREILALTDRQGVFWTPATDGQKQHIEVYVPAGIPYQRTRLQAPLLSHLLTNSTRDFKMVEKIGESGTCNVDTACRVNELGANFVAAKNAVAHMSFVVDGISYICTGTLLNDTVATSQIPWFYSANHCIENQTVASTLNTYWKYEASSCNSGTVVAGGRVLLAGGADYLYSDATTDALLLRLRNTPPAGSTYAGWDANALPASSNITGIHHPAGDAKKVSLGQRLGLDAANIEVGWLSGTTEGGSSGSGLFSSDANGYYLRGGLYGGSALCVNSGSLSNPDNRDYYSRFDVVFPQLKQFLAPTPANTAPVANFTHTVNGKTISFTDTSTDAGGSIASRAWTFGDGGSSTAANPVRTYAALGVYTVTLTVTDNGGLTHSVSRSVSTIGRQRVNGSQPRLPRAASAVSPSSQPAAIPRAGQPRLMGPFEP
;
A
#
# COMPACT_ATOMS: atom_id res chain seq x y z
N MET A 1 -23.23 11.29 9.47
CA MET A 1 -21.89 11.93 9.50
C MET A 1 -21.95 13.18 10.36
N SER A 2 -20.90 13.41 11.14
CA SER A 2 -20.69 14.66 11.86
C SER A 2 -20.32 15.79 10.88
N GLY A 3 -20.52 17.05 11.28
CA GLY A 3 -20.10 18.19 10.46
C GLY A 3 -18.59 18.20 10.16
N ARG A 4 -17.76 17.66 11.06
CA ARG A 4 -16.30 17.54 10.86
C ARG A 4 -15.96 16.52 9.78
N GLU A 5 -16.68 15.40 9.73
CA GLU A 5 -16.52 14.39 8.67
C GLU A 5 -16.96 14.96 7.32
N ILE A 6 -18.08 15.68 7.28
CA ILE A 6 -18.56 16.34 6.06
C ILE A 6 -17.53 17.36 5.57
N LEU A 7 -17.02 18.23 6.45
CA LEU A 7 -15.97 19.22 6.12
C LEU A 7 -14.68 18.58 5.59
N ALA A 8 -14.34 17.36 6.04
CA ALA A 8 -13.18 16.65 5.52
C ALA A 8 -13.41 16.08 4.10
N LEU A 9 -14.67 15.94 3.69
CA LEU A 9 -15.08 15.37 2.40
C LEU A 9 -15.61 16.42 1.42
N THR A 10 -15.85 17.65 1.87
CA THR A 10 -16.25 18.76 1.01
C THR A 10 -15.13 19.14 0.07
N ASP A 11 -15.47 19.44 -1.18
CA ASP A 11 -14.52 20.01 -2.12
C ASP A 11 -14.13 21.45 -1.75
N ARG A 12 -13.26 22.06 -2.57
CA ARG A 12 -12.77 23.44 -2.31
C ARG A 12 -13.88 24.48 -2.37
N GLN A 13 -15.01 24.14 -2.98
CA GLN A 13 -16.21 24.97 -3.11
C GLN A 13 -17.18 24.73 -1.95
N GLY A 14 -16.85 23.87 -1.00
CA GLY A 14 -17.68 23.52 0.15
C GLY A 14 -18.82 22.57 -0.19
N VAL A 15 -18.78 21.93 -1.37
CA VAL A 15 -19.81 20.98 -1.80
C VAL A 15 -19.46 19.60 -1.26
N PHE A 16 -20.41 19.01 -0.54
CA PHE A 16 -20.35 17.62 -0.11
C PHE A 16 -21.18 16.76 -1.04
N TRP A 17 -20.55 15.75 -1.66
CA TRP A 17 -21.29 14.74 -2.39
C TRP A 17 -21.68 13.59 -1.45
N THR A 18 -22.98 13.38 -1.29
CA THR A 18 -23.48 12.28 -0.46
C THR A 18 -23.10 10.94 -1.09
N PRO A 19 -22.89 9.89 -0.29
CA PRO A 19 -22.89 8.52 -0.82
C PRO A 19 -24.14 8.27 -1.67
N ALA A 20 -24.01 7.47 -2.73
CA ALA A 20 -25.18 7.03 -3.49
C ALA A 20 -26.12 6.24 -2.59
N THR A 21 -27.42 6.53 -2.68
CA THR A 21 -28.46 5.80 -1.96
C THR A 21 -29.54 5.37 -2.93
N ASP A 22 -30.02 4.14 -2.75
CA ASP A 22 -31.11 3.58 -3.55
C ASP A 22 -32.47 3.96 -2.93
N GLY A 23 -33.47 4.15 -3.78
CA GLY A 23 -34.86 4.32 -3.35
C GLY A 23 -35.61 5.41 -4.09
N GLN A 24 -36.94 5.34 -4.02
CA GLN A 24 -37.84 6.34 -4.61
C GLN A 24 -37.86 7.67 -3.84
N LYS A 25 -37.38 7.66 -2.59
CA LYS A 25 -37.31 8.82 -1.70
C LYS A 25 -35.95 8.82 -1.01
N GLN A 26 -35.28 9.98 -1.05
CA GLN A 26 -34.09 10.24 -0.24
C GLN A 26 -34.44 11.27 0.82
N HIS A 27 -34.04 10.99 2.05
CA HIS A 27 -34.23 11.88 3.20
C HIS A 27 -32.87 12.41 3.63
N ILE A 28 -32.73 13.74 3.71
CA ILE A 28 -31.56 14.40 4.29
C ILE A 28 -31.98 14.98 5.63
N GLU A 29 -31.47 14.39 6.71
CA GLU A 29 -31.68 14.87 8.07
C GLU A 29 -30.46 15.64 8.54
N VAL A 30 -30.67 16.88 9.01
CA VAL A 30 -29.60 17.74 9.53
C VAL A 30 -29.86 18.00 11.00
N TYR A 31 -28.94 17.54 11.84
CA TYR A 31 -28.98 17.81 13.27
C TYR A 31 -28.17 19.07 13.60
N VAL A 32 -28.83 20.06 14.21
CA VAL A 32 -28.20 21.30 14.69
C VAL A 32 -28.06 21.20 16.22
N PRO A 33 -26.85 21.32 16.81
CA PRO A 33 -26.67 21.26 18.26
C PRO A 33 -27.50 22.32 19.01
N ALA A 34 -27.91 21.99 20.24
CA ALA A 34 -28.65 22.90 21.10
C ALA A 34 -27.89 24.21 21.32
N GLY A 35 -28.60 25.35 21.25
CA GLY A 35 -28.02 26.69 21.42
C GLY A 35 -27.50 27.35 20.14
N ILE A 36 -27.49 26.64 19.00
CA ILE A 36 -27.17 27.24 17.69
C ILE A 36 -28.49 27.71 17.02
N PRO A 37 -28.63 29.00 16.66
CA PRO A 37 -29.81 29.50 15.96
C PRO A 37 -29.95 28.83 14.59
N TYR A 38 -30.98 28.01 14.40
CA TYR A 38 -31.26 27.28 13.15
C TYR A 38 -31.46 28.21 11.95
N GLN A 39 -31.86 29.47 12.16
CA GLN A 39 -32.01 30.47 11.09
C GLN A 39 -30.69 30.82 10.40
N ARG A 40 -29.54 30.47 10.99
CA ARG A 40 -28.21 30.67 10.39
C ARG A 40 -27.72 29.46 9.58
N THR A 41 -28.42 28.33 9.61
CA THR A 41 -28.03 27.12 8.90
C THR A 41 -28.89 26.96 7.64
N ARG A 42 -28.31 27.19 6.46
CA ARG A 42 -28.99 27.00 5.18
C ARG A 42 -28.47 25.72 4.52
N LEU A 43 -29.31 24.69 4.46
CA LEU A 43 -29.06 23.52 3.61
C LEU A 43 -29.45 23.84 2.17
N GLN A 44 -28.58 23.55 1.22
CA GLN A 44 -28.88 23.61 -0.21
C GLN A 44 -28.48 22.28 -0.84
N ALA A 45 -29.35 21.76 -1.71
CA ALA A 45 -29.02 20.68 -2.64
C ALA A 45 -28.96 21.30 -4.04
N PRO A 46 -27.85 21.98 -4.40
CA PRO A 46 -27.75 22.73 -5.65
C PRO A 46 -27.75 21.83 -6.88
N LEU A 47 -27.42 20.55 -6.70
CA LEU A 47 -27.36 19.55 -7.75
C LEU A 47 -27.91 18.23 -7.23
N LEU A 48 -28.78 17.60 -8.02
CA LEU A 48 -29.20 16.22 -7.84
C LEU A 48 -28.78 15.46 -9.10
N SER A 49 -27.79 14.58 -8.96
CA SER A 49 -27.54 13.59 -10.01
C SER A 49 -28.36 12.36 -9.66
N HIS A 50 -29.24 11.98 -10.56
CA HIS A 50 -30.06 10.79 -10.43
C HIS A 50 -29.78 9.88 -11.61
N LEU A 51 -29.62 8.62 -11.31
CA LEU A 51 -29.53 7.57 -12.31
C LEU A 51 -30.97 7.10 -12.57
N LEU A 52 -31.83 7.95 -13.17
CA LEU A 52 -33.20 7.53 -13.48
C LEU A 52 -33.23 6.62 -14.69
N THR A 53 -34.07 5.61 -14.56
CA THR A 53 -34.52 4.76 -15.65
C THR A 53 -36.01 4.61 -15.53
N ASN A 54 -36.71 4.66 -16.66
CA ASN A 54 -38.17 4.70 -16.67
C ASN A 54 -38.76 3.38 -16.12
N SER A 55 -40.03 3.41 -15.72
CA SER A 55 -40.77 2.23 -15.23
C SER A 55 -41.11 1.19 -16.31
N THR A 56 -40.67 1.40 -17.55
CA THR A 56 -40.93 0.52 -18.71
C THR A 56 -39.65 -0.18 -19.23
N ARG A 57 -38.47 0.22 -18.74
CA ARG A 57 -37.17 -0.38 -19.02
C ARG A 57 -36.30 -0.24 -17.77
N ASP A 58 -36.04 -1.38 -17.13
CA ASP A 58 -35.10 -1.54 -16.02
C ASP A 58 -33.67 -1.17 -16.46
N PHE A 59 -33.33 0.11 -16.51
CA PHE A 59 -31.93 0.51 -16.64
C PHE A 59 -31.33 0.57 -15.21
N LYS A 60 -31.11 -0.63 -14.72
CA LYS A 60 -30.21 -0.85 -13.62
C LYS A 60 -28.82 -0.42 -14.11
N MET A 61 -28.19 0.61 -13.51
CA MET A 61 -26.71 0.70 -13.54
C MET A 61 -26.07 -0.63 -13.05
N VAL A 62 -26.88 -1.46 -12.38
CA VAL A 62 -26.55 -2.71 -11.73
C VAL A 62 -26.36 -3.90 -12.64
N GLU A 63 -26.97 -3.95 -13.83
CA GLU A 63 -26.91 -5.18 -14.65
C GLU A 63 -26.99 -4.84 -16.14
N LYS A 64 -25.96 -4.18 -16.69
CA LYS A 64 -25.75 -4.11 -18.15
C LYS A 64 -25.19 -5.42 -18.70
N ILE A 65 -25.59 -6.54 -18.12
CA ILE A 65 -24.98 -7.83 -18.40
C ILE A 65 -25.39 -8.25 -19.80
N GLY A 66 -24.40 -8.50 -20.65
CA GLY A 66 -24.62 -8.83 -22.06
C GLY A 66 -24.87 -7.63 -22.98
N GLU A 67 -24.68 -6.39 -22.49
CA GLU A 67 -24.79 -5.18 -23.32
C GLU A 67 -23.50 -4.85 -24.09
N SER A 68 -22.37 -5.46 -23.71
CA SER A 68 -21.14 -5.36 -24.50
C SER A 68 -21.23 -6.18 -25.79
N GLY A 69 -20.40 -5.86 -26.78
CA GLY A 69 -20.33 -6.62 -28.02
C GLY A 69 -20.05 -8.10 -27.78
N THR A 70 -20.63 -8.97 -28.63
CA THR A 70 -20.64 -10.43 -28.42
C THR A 70 -19.27 -11.11 -28.50
N CYS A 71 -18.24 -10.41 -28.96
CA CYS A 71 -16.87 -10.94 -28.98
C CYS A 71 -16.17 -10.86 -27.62
N ASN A 72 -16.67 -10.02 -26.70
CA ASN A 72 -16.09 -9.89 -25.37
C ASN A 72 -16.26 -11.19 -24.59
N VAL A 73 -15.23 -11.53 -23.81
CA VAL A 73 -15.17 -12.82 -23.11
C VAL A 73 -15.34 -12.60 -21.62
N ASP A 74 -16.34 -13.23 -21.00
CA ASP A 74 -16.50 -13.18 -19.55
C ASP A 74 -15.24 -13.69 -18.84
N THR A 75 -14.84 -13.05 -17.75
CA THR A 75 -13.72 -13.55 -16.91
C THR A 75 -13.94 -14.99 -16.47
N ALA A 76 -15.20 -15.37 -16.20
CA ALA A 76 -15.63 -16.72 -15.85
C ALA A 76 -15.27 -17.79 -16.91
N CYS A 77 -15.10 -17.41 -18.18
CA CYS A 77 -14.67 -18.32 -19.23
C CYS A 77 -13.18 -18.70 -19.14
N ARG A 78 -12.36 -17.88 -18.48
CA ARG A 78 -10.90 -18.01 -18.47
C ARG A 78 -10.32 -18.39 -17.10
N VAL A 79 -11.14 -18.47 -16.05
CA VAL A 79 -10.64 -18.78 -14.69
C VAL A 79 -9.91 -20.12 -14.59
N ASN A 80 -10.38 -21.15 -15.29
CA ASN A 80 -9.75 -22.47 -15.29
C ASN A 80 -8.49 -22.51 -16.17
N GLU A 81 -8.47 -21.75 -17.26
CA GLU A 81 -7.36 -21.70 -18.21
C GLU A 81 -6.19 -20.87 -17.67
N LEU A 82 -6.48 -19.70 -17.11
CA LEU A 82 -5.48 -18.74 -16.65
C LEU A 82 -5.15 -18.87 -15.15
N GLY A 83 -5.90 -19.70 -14.43
CA GLY A 83 -5.60 -20.14 -13.08
C GLY A 83 -5.72 -19.08 -11.98
N ALA A 84 -5.19 -19.41 -10.80
CA ALA A 84 -5.37 -18.62 -9.57
C ALA A 84 -4.77 -17.21 -9.64
N ASN A 85 -3.63 -17.04 -10.32
CA ASN A 85 -3.01 -15.72 -10.48
C ASN A 85 -3.90 -14.78 -11.29
N PHE A 86 -4.62 -15.29 -12.30
CA PHE A 86 -5.62 -14.51 -13.02
C PHE A 86 -6.83 -14.17 -12.16
N VAL A 87 -7.29 -15.11 -11.30
CA VAL A 87 -8.35 -14.83 -10.33
C VAL A 87 -7.94 -13.69 -9.39
N ALA A 88 -6.69 -13.67 -8.94
CA ALA A 88 -6.15 -12.57 -8.15
C ALA A 88 -6.07 -11.27 -8.97
N ALA A 89 -5.69 -11.29 -10.24
CA ALA A 89 -5.68 -10.10 -11.08
C ALA A 89 -7.08 -9.52 -11.29
N LYS A 90 -8.06 -10.36 -11.68
CA LYS A 90 -9.42 -9.90 -11.95
C LYS A 90 -10.12 -9.36 -10.70
N ASN A 91 -9.79 -9.87 -9.52
CA ASN A 91 -10.39 -9.41 -8.26
C ASN A 91 -9.89 -8.03 -7.81
N ALA A 92 -8.84 -7.49 -8.44
CA ALA A 92 -8.37 -6.13 -8.25
C ALA A 92 -9.14 -5.11 -9.10
N VAL A 93 -9.87 -5.56 -10.11
CA VAL A 93 -10.57 -4.69 -11.07
C VAL A 93 -11.99 -4.40 -10.61
N ALA A 94 -12.38 -3.13 -10.67
CA ALA A 94 -13.73 -2.67 -10.34
C ALA A 94 -14.31 -1.79 -11.43
N HIS A 95 -15.63 -1.90 -11.61
CA HIS A 95 -16.41 -0.96 -12.42
C HIS A 95 -16.55 0.35 -11.66
N MET A 96 -16.38 1.48 -12.33
CA MET A 96 -16.48 2.83 -11.77
C MET A 96 -17.77 3.51 -12.23
N SER A 97 -18.38 4.30 -11.35
CA SER A 97 -19.35 5.31 -11.73
C SER A 97 -19.06 6.60 -10.99
N PHE A 98 -19.12 7.73 -11.70
CA PHE A 98 -18.82 9.05 -11.18
C PHE A 98 -19.66 10.09 -11.91
N VAL A 99 -19.69 11.31 -11.37
CA VAL A 99 -20.51 12.41 -11.86
C VAL A 99 -19.61 13.56 -12.29
N VAL A 100 -19.81 14.03 -13.52
CA VAL A 100 -19.21 15.26 -14.05
C VAL A 100 -20.35 16.18 -14.43
N ASP A 101 -20.39 17.38 -13.84
CA ASP A 101 -21.41 18.41 -14.11
C ASP A 101 -22.87 17.88 -14.07
N GLY A 102 -23.14 16.96 -13.15
CA GLY A 102 -24.47 16.35 -12.95
C GLY A 102 -24.76 15.13 -13.83
N ILE A 103 -23.93 14.85 -14.82
CA ILE A 103 -24.05 13.69 -15.70
C ILE A 103 -23.23 12.54 -15.15
N SER A 104 -23.81 11.33 -15.13
CA SER A 104 -23.13 10.13 -14.67
C SER A 104 -22.40 9.43 -15.81
N TYR A 105 -21.17 9.01 -15.52
CA TYR A 105 -20.29 8.30 -16.43
C TYR A 105 -19.83 6.98 -15.82
N ILE A 106 -19.26 6.13 -16.67
CA ILE A 106 -18.71 4.83 -16.30
C ILE A 106 -17.29 4.68 -16.85
N CYS A 107 -16.43 4.06 -16.06
CA CYS A 107 -15.08 3.66 -16.44
C CYS A 107 -14.72 2.37 -15.68
N THR A 108 -13.48 1.93 -15.81
CA THR A 108 -12.89 0.83 -15.05
C THR A 108 -11.65 1.31 -14.30
N GLY A 109 -11.34 0.69 -13.17
CA GLY A 109 -10.07 0.90 -12.48
C GLY A 109 -9.55 -0.35 -11.79
N THR A 110 -8.29 -0.29 -11.36
CA THR A 110 -7.55 -1.41 -10.78
C THR A 110 -6.95 -1.03 -9.43
N LEU A 111 -7.19 -1.85 -8.42
CA LEU A 111 -6.57 -1.74 -7.10
C LEU A 111 -5.11 -2.19 -7.16
N LEU A 112 -4.19 -1.38 -6.64
CA LEU A 112 -2.75 -1.63 -6.67
C LEU A 112 -2.17 -1.85 -5.29
N ASN A 113 -1.24 -2.80 -5.21
CA ASN A 113 -0.42 -3.01 -4.04
C ASN A 113 0.72 -1.99 -3.96
N ASP A 114 1.30 -1.81 -2.77
CA ASP A 114 2.55 -1.08 -2.58
C ASP A 114 3.63 -1.96 -1.95
N THR A 115 4.87 -1.46 -1.88
CA THR A 115 6.02 -2.26 -1.39
C THR A 115 6.05 -2.43 0.13
N VAL A 116 5.13 -1.82 0.87
CA VAL A 116 5.03 -1.98 2.33
C VAL A 116 4.13 -3.19 2.60
N ALA A 117 4.72 -4.34 2.93
CA ALA A 117 3.99 -5.60 3.05
C ALA A 117 2.78 -5.61 4.02
N THR A 118 2.74 -4.66 4.96
CA THR A 118 1.65 -4.51 5.93
C THR A 118 0.64 -3.43 5.57
N SER A 119 0.91 -2.62 4.55
CA SER A 119 -0.05 -1.63 4.09
C SER A 119 -1.20 -2.33 3.37
N GLN A 120 -2.39 -1.76 3.49
CA GLN A 120 -3.57 -2.13 2.70
C GLN A 120 -4.22 -0.86 2.16
N ILE A 121 -3.39 0.12 1.79
CA ILE A 121 -3.87 1.42 1.32
C ILE A 121 -4.49 1.20 -0.06
N PRO A 122 -5.77 1.57 -0.28
CA PRO A 122 -6.48 1.25 -1.51
C PRO A 122 -6.12 2.21 -2.65
N TRP A 123 -4.88 2.11 -3.12
CA TRP A 123 -4.41 2.79 -4.33
C TRP A 123 -5.17 2.27 -5.53
N PHE A 124 -5.78 3.16 -6.29
CA PHE A 124 -6.70 2.80 -7.36
C PHE A 124 -6.31 3.53 -8.64
N TYR A 125 -5.84 2.76 -9.63
CA TYR A 125 -5.34 3.25 -10.90
C TYR A 125 -6.44 3.24 -11.95
N SER A 126 -6.55 4.31 -12.73
CA SER A 126 -7.53 4.45 -13.81
C SER A 126 -7.02 5.47 -14.84
N ALA A 127 -7.92 6.11 -15.58
CA ALA A 127 -7.62 7.07 -16.65
C ALA A 127 -7.94 8.53 -16.26
N ASN A 128 -7.10 9.47 -16.69
CA ASN A 128 -7.29 10.90 -16.45
C ASN A 128 -8.59 11.40 -17.09
N HIS A 129 -8.90 11.02 -18.33
CA HIS A 129 -10.12 11.45 -19.01
C HIS A 129 -11.42 10.95 -18.35
N CYS A 130 -11.34 10.00 -17.42
CA CYS A 130 -12.47 9.63 -16.58
C CYS A 130 -12.64 10.63 -15.44
N ILE A 131 -11.58 10.95 -14.71
CA ILE A 131 -11.65 11.80 -13.51
C ILE A 131 -10.44 12.75 -13.53
N GLU A 132 -10.71 14.03 -13.76
CA GLU A 132 -9.66 15.06 -13.95
C GLU A 132 -9.45 15.96 -12.71
N ASN A 133 -10.26 15.78 -11.65
CA ASN A 133 -10.14 16.59 -10.45
C ASN A 133 -10.78 15.95 -9.21
N GLN A 134 -10.50 16.54 -8.05
CA GLN A 134 -11.00 16.10 -6.75
C GLN A 134 -12.52 16.20 -6.60
N THR A 135 -13.19 17.15 -7.26
CA THR A 135 -14.67 17.27 -7.20
C THR A 135 -15.28 16.02 -7.82
N VAL A 136 -14.85 15.62 -9.02
CA VAL A 136 -15.30 14.38 -9.68
C VAL A 136 -14.89 13.15 -8.88
N ALA A 137 -13.64 13.07 -8.38
CA ALA A 137 -13.16 11.94 -7.58
C ALA A 137 -13.99 11.72 -6.29
N SER A 138 -14.52 12.79 -5.71
CA SER A 138 -15.38 12.71 -4.51
C SER A 138 -16.74 12.07 -4.82
N THR A 139 -17.14 12.01 -6.08
CA THR A 139 -18.39 11.36 -6.52
C THR A 139 -18.25 9.88 -6.86
N LEU A 140 -17.01 9.36 -6.86
CA LEU A 140 -16.72 8.01 -7.31
C LEU A 140 -17.41 6.94 -6.45
N ASN A 141 -18.13 6.06 -7.13
CA ASN A 141 -18.59 4.78 -6.64
C ASN A 141 -17.86 3.66 -7.40
N THR A 142 -17.46 2.62 -6.69
CA THR A 142 -16.86 1.42 -7.30
C THR A 142 -17.74 0.20 -7.04
N TYR A 143 -17.86 -0.67 -8.04
CA TYR A 143 -18.63 -1.90 -7.97
C TYR A 143 -17.70 -3.09 -8.13
N TRP A 144 -17.62 -3.89 -7.07
CA TRP A 144 -16.74 -5.04 -6.97
C TRP A 144 -17.50 -6.32 -7.24
N LYS A 145 -16.78 -7.37 -7.66
CA LYS A 145 -17.33 -8.69 -7.97
C LYS A 145 -18.46 -8.70 -9.02
N TYR A 146 -18.61 -7.60 -9.77
CA TYR A 146 -19.54 -7.49 -10.87
C TYR A 146 -19.06 -8.31 -12.08
N GLU A 147 -19.35 -9.60 -12.08
CA GLU A 147 -18.94 -10.54 -13.12
C GLU A 147 -20.01 -11.60 -13.39
N ALA A 148 -19.98 -12.19 -14.59
CA ALA A 148 -20.91 -13.23 -14.98
C ALA A 148 -20.80 -14.44 -14.04
N SER A 149 -21.94 -15.03 -13.68
CA SER A 149 -22.04 -16.14 -12.72
C SER A 149 -21.35 -17.42 -13.23
N SER A 150 -21.42 -17.65 -14.53
CA SER A 150 -20.60 -18.58 -15.28
C SER A 150 -20.31 -18.03 -16.67
N CYS A 151 -19.40 -18.69 -17.40
CA CYS A 151 -19.05 -18.32 -18.77
C CYS A 151 -20.30 -18.14 -19.64
N ASN A 152 -20.48 -16.94 -20.23
CA ASN A 152 -21.57 -16.56 -21.11
C ASN A 152 -22.98 -16.77 -20.51
N SER A 153 -23.10 -16.72 -19.18
CA SER A 153 -24.37 -16.96 -18.49
C SER A 153 -25.43 -15.87 -18.68
N GLY A 154 -25.03 -14.67 -19.12
CA GLY A 154 -25.93 -13.52 -19.23
C GLY A 154 -26.50 -13.06 -17.87
N THR A 155 -25.97 -13.56 -16.75
CA THR A 155 -26.47 -13.28 -15.40
C THR A 155 -25.30 -13.08 -14.44
N VAL A 156 -25.44 -12.19 -13.46
CA VAL A 156 -24.49 -12.05 -12.35
C VAL A 156 -24.97 -12.88 -11.18
N VAL A 157 -24.03 -13.26 -10.30
CA VAL A 157 -24.40 -13.92 -9.05
C VAL A 157 -25.31 -12.99 -8.24
N ALA A 158 -26.42 -13.49 -7.71
CA ALA A 158 -27.32 -12.71 -6.85
C ALA A 158 -26.57 -12.22 -5.60
N GLY A 159 -26.58 -10.91 -5.34
CA GLY A 159 -25.73 -10.29 -4.31
C GLY A 159 -24.23 -10.31 -4.63
N GLY A 160 -23.87 -10.72 -5.84
CA GLY A 160 -22.50 -10.83 -6.34
C GLY A 160 -21.85 -9.50 -6.65
N ARG A 161 -22.59 -8.39 -6.69
CA ARG A 161 -22.04 -7.05 -6.85
C ARG A 161 -22.01 -6.31 -5.52
N VAL A 162 -20.83 -5.82 -5.13
CA VAL A 162 -20.65 -5.06 -3.89
C VAL A 162 -20.31 -3.61 -4.21
N LEU A 163 -21.19 -2.68 -3.85
CA LEU A 163 -20.95 -1.24 -3.95
C LEU A 163 -20.01 -0.79 -2.84
N LEU A 164 -18.97 -0.04 -3.22
CA LEU A 164 -18.16 0.76 -2.32
C LEU A 164 -18.34 2.23 -2.71
N ALA A 165 -19.11 2.95 -1.89
CA ALA A 165 -19.36 4.38 -2.04
C ALA A 165 -18.37 5.22 -1.21
N GLY A 166 -18.46 6.55 -1.30
CA GLY A 166 -17.71 7.50 -0.47
C GLY A 166 -16.61 8.27 -1.20
N GLY A 167 -16.42 8.03 -2.50
CA GLY A 167 -15.45 8.73 -3.32
C GLY A 167 -14.00 8.31 -3.07
N ALA A 168 -13.10 9.09 -3.65
CA ALA A 168 -11.67 8.90 -3.55
C ALA A 168 -10.92 10.22 -3.40
N ASP A 169 -9.71 10.13 -2.88
CA ASP A 169 -8.75 11.23 -2.91
C ASP A 169 -8.00 11.22 -4.24
N TYR A 170 -7.91 12.39 -4.85
CA TYR A 170 -7.26 12.63 -6.13
C TYR A 170 -5.78 12.92 -5.90
N LEU A 171 -4.90 11.98 -6.27
CA LEU A 171 -3.48 12.05 -5.92
C LEU A 171 -2.62 12.53 -7.08
N TYR A 172 -2.88 11.99 -8.27
CA TYR A 172 -2.08 12.25 -9.46
C TYR A 172 -2.91 12.01 -10.71
N SER A 173 -2.75 12.87 -11.70
CA SER A 173 -3.10 12.55 -13.07
C SER A 173 -2.11 13.18 -14.05
N ASP A 174 -2.14 12.69 -15.29
CA ASP A 174 -1.43 13.31 -16.40
C ASP A 174 -2.25 13.13 -17.67
N ALA A 175 -2.58 14.23 -18.34
CA ALA A 175 -3.34 14.22 -19.59
C ALA A 175 -2.53 13.68 -20.78
N THR A 176 -1.20 13.66 -20.70
CA THR A 176 -0.33 13.18 -21.79
C THR A 176 -0.34 11.66 -21.85
N THR A 177 -0.13 11.01 -20.71
CA THR A 177 -0.18 9.55 -20.56
C THR A 177 -1.60 9.05 -20.32
N ASP A 178 -2.55 9.95 -20.06
CA ASP A 178 -3.90 9.65 -19.60
C ASP A 178 -3.95 8.83 -18.29
N ALA A 179 -2.90 8.88 -17.48
CA ALA A 179 -2.84 8.13 -16.24
C ALA A 179 -3.57 8.85 -15.10
N LEU A 180 -4.19 8.08 -14.20
CA LEU A 180 -4.80 8.57 -12.97
C LEU A 180 -4.47 7.63 -11.80
N LEU A 181 -4.05 8.19 -10.67
CA LEU A 181 -3.98 7.50 -9.39
C LEU A 181 -4.88 8.18 -8.36
N LEU A 182 -5.72 7.36 -7.74
CA LEU A 182 -6.61 7.72 -6.65
C LEU A 182 -6.25 6.91 -5.38
N ARG A 183 -6.73 7.37 -4.23
CA ARG A 183 -6.89 6.54 -3.03
C ARG A 183 -8.37 6.43 -2.69
N LEU A 184 -8.93 5.24 -2.71
CA LEU A 184 -10.31 5.05 -2.26
C LEU A 184 -10.41 5.41 -0.77
N ARG A 185 -11.44 6.15 -0.37
CA ARG A 185 -11.57 6.59 1.04
C ARG A 185 -11.98 5.47 1.99
N ASN A 186 -12.59 4.43 1.45
CA ASN A 186 -13.08 3.27 2.20
C ASN A 186 -12.33 2.01 1.80
N THR A 187 -12.22 1.08 2.74
CA THR A 187 -11.58 -0.22 2.52
C THR A 187 -12.33 -1.02 1.44
N PRO A 188 -11.64 -1.56 0.42
CA PRO A 188 -12.23 -2.43 -0.58
C PRO A 188 -12.94 -3.65 0.05
N PRO A 189 -14.04 -4.16 -0.54
CA PRO A 189 -14.78 -5.28 0.01
C PRO A 189 -13.94 -6.55 0.17
N ALA A 190 -14.35 -7.42 1.11
CA ALA A 190 -13.73 -8.73 1.30
C ALA A 190 -13.71 -9.55 -0.01
N GLY A 191 -12.55 -10.10 -0.35
CA GLY A 191 -12.32 -10.83 -1.61
C GLY A 191 -11.76 -9.99 -2.75
N SER A 192 -11.66 -8.66 -2.59
CA SER A 192 -10.80 -7.82 -3.44
C SER A 192 -9.32 -8.12 -3.20
N THR A 193 -8.52 -7.96 -4.24
CA THR A 193 -7.07 -8.20 -4.23
C THR A 193 -6.34 -6.94 -4.68
N TYR A 194 -5.11 -6.77 -4.21
CA TYR A 194 -4.26 -5.65 -4.61
C TYR A 194 -3.29 -6.17 -5.68
N ALA A 195 -3.42 -5.68 -6.91
CA ALA A 195 -2.60 -6.14 -8.02
C ALA A 195 -1.15 -5.67 -7.87
N GLY A 196 -0.20 -6.52 -8.28
CA GLY A 196 1.18 -6.09 -8.49
C GLY A 196 1.29 -5.18 -9.71
N TRP A 197 2.44 -4.54 -9.85
CA TRP A 197 2.77 -3.67 -10.97
C TRP A 197 4.23 -3.91 -11.41
N ASP A 198 4.54 -3.61 -12.66
CA ASP A 198 5.91 -3.65 -13.20
C ASP A 198 6.23 -2.30 -13.83
N ALA A 199 7.15 -1.58 -13.20
CA ALA A 199 7.57 -0.24 -13.60
C ALA A 199 8.67 -0.23 -14.68
N ASN A 200 9.00 -1.38 -15.28
CA ASN A 200 9.90 -1.45 -16.43
C ASN A 200 9.12 -1.29 -17.74
N ALA A 201 9.80 -0.84 -18.79
CA ALA A 201 9.22 -0.80 -20.14
C ALA A 201 8.77 -2.20 -20.58
N LEU A 202 7.54 -2.32 -21.11
CA LEU A 202 6.99 -3.59 -21.56
C LEU A 202 7.77 -4.12 -22.79
N PRO A 203 8.37 -5.32 -22.76
CA PRO A 203 9.13 -5.86 -23.88
C PRO A 203 8.28 -6.00 -25.16
N ALA A 204 8.94 -5.95 -26.33
CA ALA A 204 8.25 -6.04 -27.62
C ALA A 204 7.55 -7.39 -27.79
N SER A 205 6.36 -7.40 -28.39
CA SER A 205 5.55 -8.62 -28.59
C SER A 205 5.17 -9.37 -27.30
N SER A 206 5.25 -8.72 -26.14
CA SER A 206 4.79 -9.32 -24.88
C SER A 206 3.32 -9.68 -24.98
N ASN A 207 2.96 -10.88 -24.50
CA ASN A 207 1.56 -11.24 -24.31
C ASN A 207 0.97 -10.39 -23.18
N ILE A 208 -0.23 -9.88 -23.41
CA ILE A 208 -0.92 -9.01 -22.48
C ILE A 208 -2.35 -9.48 -22.22
N THR A 209 -2.88 -9.08 -21.08
CA THR A 209 -4.25 -9.35 -20.64
C THR A 209 -4.89 -8.02 -20.24
N GLY A 210 -5.97 -7.62 -20.90
CA GLY A 210 -6.84 -6.55 -20.45
C GLY A 210 -7.97 -7.11 -19.62
N ILE A 211 -8.26 -6.52 -18.45
CA ILE A 211 -9.40 -6.92 -17.61
C ILE A 211 -10.27 -5.68 -17.36
N HIS A 212 -11.50 -5.69 -17.85
CA HIS A 212 -12.25 -4.45 -18.06
C HIS A 212 -13.78 -4.62 -17.97
N HIS A 213 -14.51 -3.50 -17.99
CA HIS A 213 -15.98 -3.44 -18.03
C HIS A 213 -16.46 -2.70 -19.30
N PRO A 214 -16.57 -3.38 -20.45
CA PRO A 214 -16.98 -2.77 -21.72
C PRO A 214 -18.47 -2.44 -21.69
N ALA A 215 -18.86 -1.27 -22.17
CA ALA A 215 -20.21 -0.69 -22.09
C ALA A 215 -20.82 -0.56 -20.68
N GLY A 216 -20.04 -0.88 -19.63
CA GLY A 216 -20.52 -1.07 -18.26
C GLY A 216 -21.10 -2.46 -17.98
N ASP A 217 -20.86 -3.43 -18.86
CA ASP A 217 -21.20 -4.85 -18.71
C ASP A 217 -20.40 -5.49 -17.55
N ALA A 218 -20.79 -6.70 -17.18
CA ALA A 218 -20.03 -7.60 -16.34
C ALA A 218 -18.57 -7.70 -16.81
N LYS A 219 -17.68 -7.95 -15.85
CA LYS A 219 -16.24 -7.98 -16.10
C LYS A 219 -15.86 -8.95 -17.22
N LYS A 220 -15.08 -8.45 -18.17
CA LYS A 220 -14.56 -9.20 -19.32
C LYS A 220 -13.04 -9.27 -19.27
N VAL A 221 -12.50 -10.16 -20.09
CA VAL A 221 -11.06 -10.33 -20.30
C VAL A 221 -10.75 -10.34 -21.80
N SER A 222 -9.70 -9.62 -22.18
CA SER A 222 -9.17 -9.58 -23.55
C SER A 222 -7.70 -10.02 -23.52
N LEU A 223 -7.33 -10.88 -24.47
CA LEU A 223 -5.98 -11.43 -24.60
C LEU A 223 -5.38 -10.94 -25.91
N GLY A 224 -4.13 -10.49 -25.86
CA GLY A 224 -3.50 -9.84 -27.00
C GLY A 224 -1.99 -9.73 -26.87
N GLN A 225 -1.40 -8.88 -27.70
CA GLN A 225 0.02 -8.58 -27.68
C GLN A 225 0.28 -7.09 -27.73
N ARG A 226 1.40 -6.69 -27.12
CA ARG A 226 2.00 -5.37 -27.32
C ARG A 226 2.55 -5.27 -28.75
N LEU A 227 2.08 -4.28 -29.50
CA LEU A 227 2.49 -3.99 -30.88
C LEU A 227 3.48 -2.82 -30.96
N GLY A 228 3.30 -1.80 -30.13
CA GLY A 228 4.07 -0.56 -30.17
C GLY A 228 4.33 0.03 -28.79
N LEU A 229 5.26 0.97 -28.72
CA LEU A 229 5.43 1.90 -27.60
C LEU A 229 5.78 3.26 -28.18
N ASP A 230 5.08 4.30 -27.74
CA ASP A 230 5.49 5.68 -27.96
C ASP A 230 5.92 6.32 -26.62
N ALA A 231 6.02 7.65 -26.58
CA ALA A 231 6.44 8.38 -25.39
C ALA A 231 5.46 8.26 -24.20
N ALA A 232 4.18 8.02 -24.48
CA ALA A 232 3.09 8.07 -23.51
C ALA A 232 2.34 6.73 -23.38
N ASN A 233 2.25 5.95 -24.47
CA ASN A 233 1.32 4.86 -24.61
C ASN A 233 1.96 3.53 -25.04
N ILE A 234 1.30 2.46 -24.62
CA ILE A 234 1.46 1.08 -25.08
C ILE A 234 0.38 0.83 -26.11
N GLU A 235 0.78 0.60 -27.36
CA GLU A 235 -0.13 0.14 -28.40
C GLU A 235 -0.26 -1.38 -28.32
N VAL A 236 -1.50 -1.87 -28.24
CA VAL A 236 -1.83 -3.30 -28.18
C VAL A 236 -2.84 -3.67 -29.26
N GLY A 237 -2.84 -4.94 -29.64
CA GLY A 237 -3.89 -5.53 -30.46
C GLY A 237 -4.42 -6.83 -29.84
N TRP A 238 -5.67 -7.15 -30.12
CA TRP A 238 -6.38 -8.26 -29.46
C TRP A 238 -6.48 -9.50 -30.35
N LEU A 239 -6.21 -10.66 -29.75
CA LEU A 239 -6.42 -11.99 -30.34
C LEU A 239 -7.74 -12.63 -29.86
N SER A 240 -8.24 -12.21 -28.69
CA SER A 240 -9.50 -12.64 -28.10
C SER A 240 -10.09 -11.49 -27.30
N GLY A 241 -11.40 -11.22 -27.45
CA GLY A 241 -12.05 -10.06 -26.84
C GLY A 241 -11.62 -8.74 -27.48
N THR A 242 -12.13 -7.62 -26.97
CA THR A 242 -11.74 -6.26 -27.36
C THR A 242 -11.92 -5.34 -26.16
N THR A 243 -11.82 -4.02 -26.31
CA THR A 243 -12.37 -3.05 -25.36
C THR A 243 -13.48 -2.24 -26.02
N GLU A 244 -14.30 -1.57 -25.19
CA GLU A 244 -15.38 -0.67 -25.61
C GLU A 244 -15.52 0.49 -24.61
N GLY A 245 -16.34 1.50 -24.90
CA GLY A 245 -16.59 2.61 -23.97
C GLY A 245 -16.99 2.12 -22.57
N GLY A 246 -16.40 2.67 -21.50
CA GLY A 246 -16.51 2.15 -20.13
C GLY A 246 -15.32 1.26 -19.71
N SER A 247 -14.58 0.72 -20.67
CA SER A 247 -13.30 0.03 -20.41
C SER A 247 -12.18 1.00 -20.04
N SER A 248 -12.35 2.30 -20.32
CA SER A 248 -11.40 3.37 -19.99
C SER A 248 -10.88 3.24 -18.56
N GLY A 249 -9.56 3.35 -18.40
CA GLY A 249 -8.85 3.19 -17.12
C GLY A 249 -8.64 1.73 -16.68
N SER A 250 -9.17 0.74 -17.39
CA SER A 250 -8.93 -0.68 -17.09
C SER A 250 -7.44 -1.04 -17.16
N GLY A 251 -7.02 -1.98 -16.32
CA GLY A 251 -5.62 -2.41 -16.27
C GLY A 251 -5.22 -3.27 -17.48
N LEU A 252 -4.08 -2.93 -18.08
CA LEU A 252 -3.30 -3.84 -18.92
C LEU A 252 -2.31 -4.60 -18.05
N PHE A 253 -2.29 -5.92 -18.16
CA PHE A 253 -1.40 -6.77 -17.38
C PHE A 253 -0.46 -7.57 -18.27
N SER A 254 0.80 -7.64 -17.86
CA SER A 254 1.69 -8.75 -18.24
C SER A 254 1.65 -9.81 -17.14
N SER A 255 2.05 -11.04 -17.46
CA SER A 255 2.09 -12.13 -16.48
C SER A 255 3.34 -12.99 -16.62
N ASP A 256 3.75 -13.57 -15.51
CA ASP A 256 4.75 -14.64 -15.44
C ASP A 256 4.25 -15.78 -14.53
N ALA A 257 5.15 -16.66 -14.08
CA ALA A 257 4.80 -17.75 -13.15
C ALA A 257 4.33 -17.25 -11.77
N ASN A 258 4.71 -16.04 -11.37
CA ASN A 258 4.48 -15.48 -10.04
C ASN A 258 3.20 -14.64 -9.96
N GLY A 259 2.75 -14.05 -11.07
CA GLY A 259 1.53 -13.26 -11.03
C GLY A 259 1.25 -12.43 -12.28
N TYR A 260 0.29 -11.52 -12.11
CA TYR A 260 -0.06 -10.50 -13.07
C TYR A 260 0.39 -9.14 -12.55
N TYR A 261 0.93 -8.32 -13.44
CA TYR A 261 1.52 -7.02 -13.11
C TYR A 261 0.91 -5.94 -14.00
N LEU A 262 0.33 -4.91 -13.40
CA LEU A 262 -0.18 -3.75 -14.11
C LEU A 262 0.96 -3.09 -14.91
N ARG A 263 0.67 -2.76 -16.18
CA ARG A 263 1.54 -2.07 -17.14
C ARG A 263 1.00 -0.73 -17.60
N GLY A 264 -0.27 -0.45 -17.35
CA GLY A 264 -0.97 0.73 -17.84
C GLY A 264 -2.47 0.69 -17.61
N GLY A 265 -3.13 1.82 -17.84
CA GLY A 265 -4.58 1.98 -17.84
C GLY A 265 -5.08 2.34 -19.24
N LEU A 266 -6.24 1.82 -19.65
CA LEU A 266 -6.75 2.04 -21.01
C LEU A 266 -7.07 3.53 -21.22
N TYR A 267 -6.43 4.14 -22.22
CA TYR A 267 -6.85 5.44 -22.75
C TYR A 267 -8.02 5.26 -23.72
N GLY A 268 -7.86 4.37 -24.69
CA GLY A 268 -8.88 4.04 -25.69
C GLY A 268 -8.23 3.60 -27.00
N GLY A 269 -9.02 3.51 -28.07
CA GLY A 269 -8.53 3.07 -29.36
C GLY A 269 -9.64 2.81 -30.37
N SER A 270 -9.27 2.20 -31.50
CA SER A 270 -10.16 1.82 -32.59
C SER A 270 -10.59 0.34 -32.53
N ALA A 271 -10.10 -0.42 -31.56
CA ALA A 271 -10.46 -1.82 -31.39
C ALA A 271 -11.96 -1.98 -31.09
N LEU A 272 -12.61 -2.89 -31.82
CA LEU A 272 -14.02 -3.21 -31.74
C LEU A 272 -14.21 -4.70 -32.09
N CYS A 273 -15.38 -5.27 -31.81
CA CYS A 273 -15.61 -6.68 -32.08
C CYS A 273 -15.41 -7.10 -33.54
N VAL A 274 -15.70 -6.21 -34.49
CA VAL A 274 -15.60 -6.51 -35.93
C VAL A 274 -14.16 -6.54 -36.45
N ASN A 275 -13.21 -5.94 -35.73
CA ASN A 275 -11.82 -5.84 -36.17
C ASN A 275 -10.84 -6.63 -35.27
N SER A 276 -11.27 -7.11 -34.11
CA SER A 276 -10.48 -7.98 -33.22
C SER A 276 -10.23 -9.39 -33.79
N GLY A 277 -9.28 -10.12 -33.20
CA GLY A 277 -8.96 -11.51 -33.52
C GLY A 277 -7.74 -11.67 -34.43
N SER A 278 -7.22 -10.58 -35.01
CA SER A 278 -5.99 -10.57 -35.79
C SER A 278 -5.14 -9.35 -35.51
N LEU A 279 -3.86 -9.55 -35.20
CA LEU A 279 -2.87 -8.48 -34.98
C LEU A 279 -2.46 -7.79 -36.29
N SER A 280 -2.67 -8.45 -37.43
CA SER A 280 -2.39 -7.86 -38.75
C SER A 280 -3.42 -6.82 -39.17
N ASN A 281 -4.59 -6.78 -38.52
CA ASN A 281 -5.59 -5.76 -38.79
C ASN A 281 -5.12 -4.43 -38.17
N PRO A 282 -4.88 -3.36 -38.97
CA PRO A 282 -4.39 -2.08 -38.46
C PRO A 282 -5.42 -1.34 -37.58
N ASP A 283 -6.72 -1.67 -37.67
CA ASP A 283 -7.76 -1.01 -36.89
C ASP A 283 -7.97 -1.67 -35.51
N ASN A 284 -7.41 -2.86 -35.28
CA ASN A 284 -7.44 -3.57 -33.99
C ASN A 284 -6.40 -2.97 -33.03
N ARG A 285 -6.64 -1.75 -32.57
CA ARG A 285 -5.68 -0.99 -31.75
C ARG A 285 -6.35 -0.39 -30.53
N ASP A 286 -5.74 -0.65 -29.39
CA ASP A 286 -5.96 0.09 -28.15
C ASP A 286 -4.64 0.65 -27.62
N TYR A 287 -4.75 1.75 -26.90
CA TYR A 287 -3.65 2.48 -26.31
C TYR A 287 -3.83 2.53 -24.80
N TYR A 288 -2.80 2.11 -24.08
CA TYR A 288 -2.76 2.13 -22.62
C TYR A 288 -1.66 3.06 -22.15
N SER A 289 -1.89 3.79 -21.07
CA SER A 289 -0.86 4.60 -20.43
C SER A 289 0.39 3.77 -20.12
N ARG A 290 1.58 4.37 -20.23
CA ARG A 290 2.83 3.70 -19.85
C ARG A 290 3.09 3.79 -18.35
N PHE A 291 2.83 2.71 -17.61
CA PHE A 291 3.08 2.70 -16.17
C PHE A 291 4.56 2.95 -15.83
N ASP A 292 5.50 2.51 -16.68
CA ASP A 292 6.93 2.77 -16.50
C ASP A 292 7.31 4.26 -16.63
N VAL A 293 6.60 5.01 -17.47
CA VAL A 293 6.76 6.47 -17.62
C VAL A 293 6.13 7.21 -16.45
N VAL A 294 5.00 6.72 -15.95
CA VAL A 294 4.21 7.35 -14.88
C VAL A 294 4.77 7.03 -13.49
N PHE A 295 5.36 5.86 -13.30
CA PHE A 295 5.81 5.34 -12.00
C PHE A 295 6.71 6.29 -11.19
N PRO A 296 7.65 7.05 -11.78
CA PRO A 296 8.44 8.01 -11.02
C PRO A 296 7.60 9.01 -10.19
N GLN A 297 6.44 9.41 -10.69
CA GLN A 297 5.52 10.30 -9.98
C GLN A 297 4.71 9.56 -8.90
N LEU A 298 4.44 8.28 -9.13
CA LEU A 298 3.67 7.42 -8.22
C LEU A 298 4.51 6.73 -7.15
N LYS A 299 5.84 6.76 -7.28
CA LYS A 299 6.79 6.05 -6.41
C LYS A 299 6.56 6.37 -4.94
N GLN A 300 6.23 7.61 -4.61
CA GLN A 300 5.94 8.03 -3.23
C GLN A 300 4.73 7.32 -2.61
N PHE A 301 3.80 6.82 -3.43
CA PHE A 301 2.61 6.09 -2.97
C PHE A 301 2.82 4.57 -3.02
N LEU A 302 3.37 4.07 -4.14
CA LEU A 302 3.44 2.64 -4.44
C LEU A 302 4.74 1.97 -4.01
N ALA A 303 5.81 2.74 -3.86
CA ALA A 303 7.09 2.25 -3.37
C ALA A 303 7.73 3.28 -2.43
N PRO A 304 7.04 3.66 -1.34
CA PRO A 304 7.56 4.65 -0.42
C PRO A 304 8.86 4.13 0.19
N THR A 305 9.90 4.96 0.17
CA THR A 305 11.10 4.67 0.94
C THR A 305 10.74 4.73 2.42
N PRO A 306 11.06 3.70 3.22
CA PRO A 306 10.90 3.78 4.66
C PRO A 306 11.53 5.07 5.19
N ALA A 307 10.85 5.76 6.08
CA ALA A 307 11.41 6.95 6.71
C ALA A 307 12.72 6.56 7.41
N ASN A 308 13.82 7.24 7.10
CA ASN A 308 15.10 6.96 7.73
C ASN A 308 14.99 7.19 9.24
N THR A 309 15.35 6.20 10.03
CA THR A 309 15.40 6.30 11.50
C THR A 309 16.86 6.39 11.93
N ALA A 310 17.18 7.31 12.83
CA ALA A 310 18.55 7.50 13.28
C ALA A 310 19.16 6.18 13.81
N PRO A 311 20.47 5.96 13.60
CA PRO A 311 21.15 4.78 14.11
C PRO A 311 21.18 4.81 15.65
N VAL A 312 21.44 3.68 16.29
CA VAL A 312 21.65 3.59 17.74
C VAL A 312 23.13 3.28 18.00
N ALA A 313 23.87 4.31 18.44
CA ALA A 313 25.27 4.19 18.81
C ALA A 313 25.43 3.32 20.06
N ASN A 314 26.32 2.32 20.01
CA ASN A 314 26.67 1.51 21.18
C ASN A 314 28.07 0.91 21.05
N PHE A 315 28.78 0.72 22.16
CA PHE A 315 30.08 0.05 22.14
C PHE A 315 30.42 -0.68 23.43
N THR A 316 31.26 -1.71 23.31
CA THR A 316 31.93 -2.38 24.42
C THR A 316 33.44 -2.12 24.38
N HIS A 317 34.15 -2.46 25.46
CA HIS A 317 35.60 -2.29 25.51
C HIS A 317 36.28 -3.35 26.38
N THR A 318 37.55 -3.60 26.11
CA THR A 318 38.44 -4.43 26.95
C THR A 318 39.68 -3.66 27.32
N VAL A 319 40.11 -3.76 28.59
CA VAL A 319 41.25 -3.00 29.13
C VAL A 319 42.46 -3.90 29.34
N ASN A 320 43.63 -3.46 28.86
CA ASN A 320 44.93 -4.06 29.13
C ASN A 320 45.95 -2.98 29.48
N GLY A 321 46.10 -2.73 30.79
CA GLY A 321 46.98 -1.65 31.24
C GLY A 321 46.45 -0.28 30.85
N LYS A 322 47.27 0.46 30.09
CA LYS A 322 46.92 1.76 29.49
C LYS A 322 46.23 1.64 28.14
N THR A 323 46.13 0.44 27.57
CA THR A 323 45.55 0.21 26.24
C THR A 323 44.12 -0.30 26.38
N ILE A 324 43.18 0.34 25.68
CA ILE A 324 41.78 -0.08 25.60
C ILE A 324 41.46 -0.39 24.14
N SER A 325 40.92 -1.58 23.91
CA SER A 325 40.35 -1.98 22.62
C SER A 325 38.84 -1.79 22.66
N PHE A 326 38.28 -1.08 21.70
CA PHE A 326 36.84 -0.82 21.59
C PHE A 326 36.22 -1.71 20.52
N THR A 327 34.99 -2.12 20.77
CA THR A 327 34.17 -2.85 19.79
C THR A 327 32.87 -2.08 19.57
N ASP A 328 32.66 -1.65 18.34
CA ASP A 328 31.39 -1.06 17.93
C ASP A 328 30.28 -2.13 17.91
N THR A 329 29.17 -1.82 18.56
CA THR A 329 27.96 -2.65 18.65
C THR A 329 26.72 -1.87 18.22
N SER A 330 26.93 -0.75 17.50
CA SER A 330 25.88 0.12 17.01
C SER A 330 25.00 -0.60 15.99
N THR A 331 23.73 -0.21 15.94
CA THR A 331 22.73 -0.79 15.03
C THR A 331 22.03 0.31 14.26
N ASP A 332 21.50 -0.03 13.10
CA ASP A 332 20.63 0.84 12.32
C ASP A 332 19.50 -0.02 11.73
N ALA A 333 18.28 0.25 12.15
CA ALA A 333 17.09 -0.47 11.67
C ALA A 333 16.51 0.13 10.39
N GLY A 334 16.80 1.41 10.12
CA GLY A 334 16.29 2.16 8.95
C GLY A 334 17.25 2.15 7.76
N GLY A 335 18.48 1.67 7.95
CA GLY A 335 19.50 1.67 6.92
C GLY A 335 20.79 0.94 7.31
N SER A 336 21.92 1.60 7.06
CA SER A 336 23.26 1.10 7.35
C SER A 336 24.16 2.22 7.87
N ILE A 337 25.08 1.87 8.77
CA ILE A 337 26.05 2.84 9.32
C ILE A 337 27.08 3.22 8.26
N ALA A 338 27.06 4.48 7.83
CA ALA A 338 27.96 5.04 6.83
C ALA A 338 29.31 5.47 7.42
N SER A 339 29.33 6.02 8.64
CA SER A 339 30.58 6.46 9.27
C SER A 339 30.56 6.44 10.80
N ARG A 340 31.75 6.53 11.39
CA ARG A 340 32.01 6.51 12.84
C ARG A 340 32.98 7.62 13.20
N ALA A 341 32.73 8.27 14.33
CA ALA A 341 33.65 9.22 14.93
C ALA A 341 33.80 8.92 16.42
N TRP A 342 35.01 8.58 16.83
CA TRP A 342 35.38 8.34 18.22
C TRP A 342 36.12 9.54 18.79
N THR A 343 35.82 9.91 20.02
CA THR A 343 36.68 10.74 20.85
C THR A 343 36.97 10.01 22.16
N PHE A 344 38.24 10.00 22.58
CA PHE A 344 38.69 9.16 23.70
C PHE A 344 38.78 9.89 25.03
N GLY A 345 38.38 11.17 25.09
CA GLY A 345 38.43 11.98 26.32
C GLY A 345 39.84 12.45 26.73
N ASP A 346 40.87 12.12 25.95
CA ASP A 346 42.27 12.54 26.14
C ASP A 346 42.79 13.43 24.99
N GLY A 347 41.88 13.94 24.16
CA GLY A 347 42.18 14.70 22.94
C GLY A 347 42.40 13.83 21.69
N GLY A 348 42.47 12.50 21.82
CA GLY A 348 42.56 11.59 20.68
C GLY A 348 41.21 11.30 20.01
N SER A 349 41.25 10.95 18.72
CA SER A 349 40.08 10.55 17.93
C SER A 349 40.38 9.36 17.00
N SER A 350 39.33 8.76 16.45
CA SER A 350 39.44 7.72 15.41
C SER A 350 38.16 7.64 14.58
N THR A 351 38.27 7.12 13.36
CA THR A 351 37.14 6.77 12.48
C THR A 351 37.04 5.26 12.23
N ALA A 352 37.92 4.46 12.83
CA ALA A 352 37.91 3.01 12.67
C ALA A 352 36.65 2.39 13.31
N ALA A 353 36.23 1.24 12.77
CA ALA A 353 35.12 0.49 13.35
C ALA A 353 35.40 0.04 14.79
N ASN A 354 36.56 -0.56 15.00
CA ASN A 354 36.99 -1.10 16.29
C ASN A 354 38.38 -0.54 16.64
N PRO A 355 38.48 0.71 17.14
CA PRO A 355 39.77 1.33 17.40
C PRO A 355 40.44 0.74 18.65
N VAL A 356 41.76 0.88 18.69
CA VAL A 356 42.58 0.62 19.90
C VAL A 356 43.22 1.94 20.32
N ARG A 357 43.06 2.32 21.59
CA ARG A 357 43.64 3.55 22.16
C ARG A 357 44.57 3.21 23.32
N THR A 358 45.79 3.74 23.28
CA THR A 358 46.73 3.70 24.42
C THR A 358 46.84 5.08 25.04
N TYR A 359 46.51 5.19 26.33
CA TYR A 359 46.54 6.45 27.08
C TYR A 359 47.92 6.72 27.69
N ALA A 360 48.28 7.99 27.84
CA ALA A 360 49.56 8.37 28.43
C ALA A 360 49.61 8.09 29.95
N ALA A 361 48.51 8.34 30.65
CA ALA A 361 48.37 8.17 32.10
C ALA A 361 47.31 7.10 32.45
N LEU A 362 47.36 6.61 33.68
CA LEU A 362 46.23 5.88 34.24
C LEU A 362 45.14 6.88 34.63
N GLY A 363 43.87 6.52 34.42
CA GLY A 363 42.76 7.43 34.69
C GLY A 363 41.41 6.91 34.22
N VAL A 364 40.40 7.75 34.42
CA VAL A 364 39.05 7.57 33.88
C VAL A 364 38.88 8.53 32.70
N TYR A 365 38.45 8.00 31.57
CA TYR A 365 38.29 8.74 30.32
C TYR A 365 36.86 8.62 29.82
N THR A 366 36.24 9.73 29.42
CA THR A 366 34.92 9.71 28.77
C THR A 366 35.11 9.49 27.28
N VAL A 367 34.73 8.30 26.81
CA VAL A 367 34.82 7.92 25.40
C VAL A 367 33.46 8.12 24.76
N THR A 368 33.42 8.82 23.64
CA THR A 368 32.21 9.05 22.85
C THR A 368 32.35 8.38 21.49
N LEU A 369 31.34 7.62 21.10
CA LEU A 369 31.15 7.13 19.73
C LEU A 369 29.94 7.87 19.15
N THR A 370 30.15 8.55 18.03
CA THR A 370 29.10 9.05 17.14
C THR A 370 29.04 8.19 15.89
N VAL A 371 27.87 7.67 15.55
CA VAL A 371 27.62 6.97 14.29
C VAL A 371 26.69 7.80 13.41
N THR A 372 26.96 7.78 12.11
CA THR A 372 26.14 8.42 11.07
C THR A 372 25.66 7.34 10.11
N ASP A 373 24.36 7.31 9.80
CA ASP A 373 23.78 6.38 8.83
C ASP A 373 23.92 6.88 7.37
N ASN A 374 23.46 6.04 6.42
CA ASN A 374 23.45 6.36 4.99
C ASN A 374 22.38 7.39 4.59
N GLY A 375 21.48 7.78 5.49
CA GLY A 375 20.54 8.89 5.31
C GLY A 375 20.98 10.18 6.00
N GLY A 376 22.17 10.22 6.60
CA GLY A 376 22.77 11.37 7.25
C GLY A 376 22.30 11.64 8.69
N LEU A 377 21.46 10.79 9.29
CA LEU A 377 21.09 10.93 10.70
C LEU A 377 22.22 10.39 11.60
N THR A 378 22.29 10.91 12.82
CA THR A 378 23.37 10.60 13.76
C THR A 378 22.86 10.24 15.14
N HIS A 379 23.65 9.45 15.85
CA HIS A 379 23.46 9.21 17.28
C HIS A 379 24.82 9.08 17.97
N SER A 380 24.89 9.52 19.22
CA SER A 380 26.10 9.44 20.03
C SER A 380 25.86 8.69 21.33
N VAL A 381 26.86 7.95 21.77
CA VAL A 381 26.89 7.34 23.10
C VAL A 381 28.22 7.67 23.77
N SER A 382 28.16 8.02 25.06
CA SER A 382 29.35 8.27 25.88
C SER A 382 29.42 7.28 27.03
N ARG A 383 30.60 6.72 27.30
CA ARG A 383 30.86 5.84 28.46
C ARG A 383 32.17 6.22 29.12
N SER A 384 32.19 6.20 30.44
CA SER A 384 33.44 6.31 31.20
C SER A 384 34.17 4.97 31.20
N VAL A 385 35.43 4.97 30.80
CA VAL A 385 36.31 3.80 30.81
C VAL A 385 37.53 4.08 31.69
N SER A 386 38.02 3.08 32.41
CA SER A 386 39.18 3.25 33.30
C SER A 386 40.34 2.39 32.83
N THR A 387 41.51 3.00 32.69
CA THR A 387 42.77 2.26 32.53
C THR A 387 43.25 1.78 33.90
N ILE A 388 43.70 0.54 33.99
CA ILE A 388 44.15 -0.07 35.25
C ILE A 388 45.66 -0.37 35.17
N GLY A 389 46.38 -0.15 36.27
CA GLY A 389 47.76 -0.61 36.38
C GLY A 389 47.78 -2.13 36.52
N ARG A 390 48.79 -2.81 35.93
CA ARG A 390 49.10 -4.17 36.38
C ARG A 390 49.51 -4.08 37.85
N GLN A 391 48.70 -4.62 38.76
CA GLN A 391 49.18 -4.88 40.12
C GLN A 391 50.35 -5.87 39.99
N ARG A 392 51.59 -5.38 40.16
CA ARG A 392 52.68 -6.26 40.56
C ARG A 392 52.38 -6.65 42.00
N VAL A 393 51.90 -7.87 42.21
CA VAL A 393 51.96 -8.48 43.54
C VAL A 393 53.44 -8.79 43.79
N ASN A 394 54.22 -7.80 44.22
CA ASN A 394 55.54 -8.03 44.77
C ASN A 394 55.33 -8.59 46.18
N GLY A 395 55.41 -9.92 46.31
CA GLY A 395 55.34 -10.63 47.57
C GLY A 395 56.56 -10.35 48.45
N SER A 396 56.47 -9.33 49.29
CA SER A 396 57.17 -9.25 50.56
C SER A 396 56.17 -8.75 51.61
N GLN A 397 55.42 -9.68 52.20
CA GLN A 397 54.54 -9.39 53.34
C GLN A 397 55.38 -9.15 54.60
N PRO A 398 55.09 -8.10 55.40
CA PRO A 398 55.47 -8.06 56.80
C PRO A 398 54.61 -9.05 57.60
N ARG A 399 55.27 -9.73 58.54
CA ARG A 399 54.74 -10.72 59.48
C ARG A 399 53.63 -10.12 60.36
N LEU A 400 52.46 -10.76 60.42
CA LEU A 400 51.50 -10.58 61.52
C LEU A 400 51.64 -11.76 62.52
N PRO A 401 51.50 -11.52 63.84
CA PRO A 401 51.71 -12.54 64.86
C PRO A 401 50.55 -13.54 64.93
N ARG A 402 50.91 -14.73 65.38
CA ARG A 402 50.12 -15.96 65.47
C ARG A 402 49.31 -16.02 66.78
N ALA A 403 48.04 -16.42 66.70
CA ALA A 403 47.32 -17.17 67.74
C ALA A 403 46.19 -17.96 67.03
N ALA A 404 46.38 -19.27 66.81
CA ALA A 404 45.87 -20.40 67.61
C ALA A 404 44.37 -20.65 67.36
N SER A 405 44.02 -21.62 66.49
CA SER A 405 43.55 -23.00 66.80
C SER A 405 42.24 -23.01 67.60
N ALA A 406 41.24 -23.86 67.35
CA ALA A 406 40.83 -24.82 66.32
C ALA A 406 39.42 -25.26 66.78
N VAL A 407 38.53 -25.72 65.88
CA VAL A 407 37.53 -26.82 66.05
C VAL A 407 36.69 -26.90 64.77
N SER A 408 36.53 -28.12 64.25
CA SER A 408 35.72 -28.50 63.08
C SER A 408 34.36 -29.15 63.53
N PRO A 409 33.59 -29.83 62.67
CA PRO A 409 32.46 -29.31 61.90
C PRO A 409 31.11 -30.01 62.20
N SER A 410 30.08 -29.72 61.37
CA SER A 410 28.72 -30.30 61.24
C SER A 410 27.63 -29.29 61.64
N SER A 411 26.49 -29.14 60.98
CA SER A 411 25.68 -30.05 60.17
C SER A 411 24.64 -29.24 59.33
N GLN A 412 24.35 -29.66 58.09
CA GLN A 412 23.03 -29.46 57.44
C GLN A 412 21.97 -30.35 58.14
N PRO A 413 20.63 -30.27 57.89
CA PRO A 413 19.91 -29.68 56.75
C PRO A 413 18.60 -28.92 57.12
N ALA A 414 17.87 -28.38 56.13
CA ALA A 414 16.46 -28.70 55.84
C ALA A 414 15.77 -27.64 54.96
N ALA A 415 15.04 -28.14 53.96
CA ALA A 415 14.13 -27.43 53.06
C ALA A 415 12.68 -27.50 53.58
N ILE A 416 11.86 -26.47 53.35
CA ILE A 416 10.38 -26.54 53.40
C ILE A 416 9.76 -25.48 52.42
N PRO A 417 8.45 -25.49 52.06
CA PRO A 417 7.96 -25.99 50.77
C PRO A 417 7.04 -25.00 50.00
N ARG A 418 6.54 -25.45 48.83
CA ARG A 418 5.49 -24.84 48.00
C ARG A 418 4.17 -24.64 48.77
N ALA A 419 3.55 -23.46 48.58
CA ALA A 419 2.17 -23.17 48.93
C ALA A 419 1.22 -23.43 47.73
N GLY A 420 0.02 -23.90 48.06
CA GLY A 420 -0.95 -24.51 47.15
C GLY A 420 -1.96 -23.57 46.50
N GLN A 421 -2.59 -24.10 45.46
CA GLN A 421 -3.82 -23.60 44.82
C GLN A 421 -5.05 -23.85 45.69
N PRO A 422 -6.15 -23.10 45.45
CA PRO A 422 -7.49 -23.62 45.60
C PRO A 422 -8.22 -23.74 44.24
N ARG A 423 -8.74 -24.94 43.98
CA ARG A 423 -9.95 -25.25 43.20
C ARG A 423 -11.18 -24.82 44.03
N LEU A 424 -12.36 -24.44 43.55
CA LEU A 424 -13.30 -25.07 42.59
C LEU A 424 -14.57 -24.16 42.52
N MET A 425 -15.27 -24.10 41.39
CA MET A 425 -16.74 -24.31 41.25
C MET A 425 -17.28 -23.74 39.92
N GLY A 426 -17.51 -24.66 38.95
CA GLY A 426 -18.84 -24.98 38.38
C GLY A 426 -19.62 -23.98 37.49
N PRO A 427 -20.24 -24.43 36.37
CA PRO A 427 -20.79 -23.58 35.31
C PRO A 427 -22.32 -23.42 35.39
N PHE A 428 -22.87 -22.41 34.70
CA PHE A 428 -24.27 -22.37 34.26
C PHE A 428 -24.39 -21.61 32.92
N GLU A 429 -24.83 -22.34 31.91
CA GLU A 429 -25.54 -21.91 30.70
C GLU A 429 -26.94 -22.57 30.76
N PRO A 430 -27.96 -22.16 29.99
CA PRO A 430 -27.92 -21.52 28.66
C PRO A 430 -28.47 -20.08 28.57
#